data_AF-A0A0D2ML87-F1
#
_entry.id   AF-A0A0D2ML87-F1
#
_cell.length_a   1.000
_cell.length_b   1.000
_cell.length_c   1.000
_cell.angle_alpha   90.00
_cell.angle_beta   90.00
_cell.angle_gamma   90.00
#
_symmetry.space_group_name_H-M   'P 1'
#
loop_
_entity.id
_entity.type
_entity.pdbx_description
1 polymer ?
#
loop_
_entity_poly.entity_id
_entity_poly.type
_entity_poly.pdbx_seq_one_letter_code
_entity_poly.pdbx_strand_id
1 'polypeptide(L)'
;MGTAAAAAFRDPSRFAGRNIPLAGDELTPLQMCEAFAAAQGGGPVKHSCPPAWLFWFLSKDLWRITRFLRNTGFKADRAACVADFPGLLTFREFLAATSWGDAGRAYEDGIEFASAAAAPAGPGGAAGAAAGVRAAK
;
A
#
# COMPACT_ATOMS: atom_id res chain seq x y z
N MET A 1 -4.49 -0.76 -0.06
CA MET A 1 -5.83 -0.11 -0.16
C MET A 1 -6.99 -1.10 -0.10
N GLY A 2 -6.93 -2.27 -0.77
CA GLY A 2 -8.02 -3.24 -0.72
C GLY A 2 -8.40 -3.72 0.70
N THR A 3 -7.42 -3.91 1.59
CA THR A 3 -7.65 -4.29 3.00
C THR A 3 -8.41 -3.22 3.78
N ALA A 4 -8.06 -1.94 3.61
CA ALA A 4 -8.76 -0.82 4.23
C ALA A 4 -10.21 -0.68 3.72
N ALA A 5 -10.42 -0.85 2.40
CA ALA A 5 -11.75 -0.86 1.82
C ALA A 5 -12.60 -2.02 2.37
N ALA A 6 -12.03 -3.24 2.46
CA ALA A 6 -12.70 -4.39 3.04
C ALA A 6 -13.07 -4.17 4.53
N ALA A 7 -12.19 -3.53 5.31
CA ALA A 7 -12.49 -3.15 6.69
C ALA A 7 -13.64 -2.13 6.77
N ALA A 8 -13.64 -1.12 5.90
CA ALA A 8 -14.72 -0.13 5.82
C ALA A 8 -16.08 -0.77 5.49
N PHE A 9 -16.11 -1.78 4.61
CA PHE A 9 -17.34 -2.52 4.29
C PHE A 9 -17.80 -3.44 5.42
N ARG A 10 -16.88 -3.99 6.21
CA ARG A 10 -17.22 -4.88 7.34
C ARG A 10 -17.76 -4.13 8.56
N ASP A 11 -17.37 -2.87 8.75
CA ASP A 11 -17.88 -2.01 9.83
C ASP A 11 -18.37 -0.64 9.30
N PRO A 12 -19.51 -0.61 8.60
CA PRO A 12 -20.03 0.64 8.03
C PRO A 12 -20.36 1.66 9.12
N SER A 13 -20.73 1.22 10.31
CA SER A 13 -21.08 2.11 11.42
C SER A 13 -19.92 3.01 11.86
N ARG A 14 -18.69 2.50 11.74
CA ARG A 14 -17.47 3.24 12.10
C ARG A 14 -16.93 4.10 10.96
N PHE A 15 -17.15 3.71 9.71
CA PHE A 15 -16.44 4.29 8.55
C PHE A 15 -17.32 5.03 7.54
N ALA A 16 -18.63 4.77 7.48
CA ALA A 16 -19.51 5.38 6.50
C ALA A 16 -19.55 6.92 6.65
N GLY A 17 -19.50 7.63 5.51
CA GLY A 17 -19.56 9.09 5.46
C GLY A 17 -18.30 9.83 5.93
N ARG A 18 -17.26 9.11 6.38
CA ARG A 18 -15.99 9.71 6.80
C ARG A 18 -15.04 9.87 5.62
N ASN A 19 -14.29 10.98 5.60
CA ASN A 19 -13.11 11.13 4.76
C ASN A 19 -11.88 10.74 5.59
N ILE A 20 -11.19 9.67 5.20
CA ILE A 20 -10.05 9.12 5.95
C ILE A 20 -8.81 9.18 5.05
N PRO A 21 -7.89 10.13 5.28
CA PRO A 21 -6.60 10.14 4.62
C PRO A 21 -5.82 8.88 5.01
N LEU A 22 -5.42 8.07 4.02
CA LEU A 22 -4.72 6.80 4.24
C LEU A 22 -3.23 6.91 3.95
N ALA A 23 -2.40 6.49 4.92
CA ALA A 23 -0.97 6.31 4.72
C ALA A 23 -0.47 5.08 5.51
N GLY A 24 0.33 4.23 4.86
CA GLY A 24 1.07 3.15 5.52
C GLY A 24 2.44 3.58 6.03
N ASP A 25 3.00 4.64 5.45
CA ASP A 25 4.31 5.19 5.78
C ASP A 25 4.37 6.69 5.46
N GLU A 26 5.29 7.41 6.08
CA GLU A 26 5.59 8.81 5.82
C GLU A 26 7.10 8.99 5.72
N LEU A 27 7.61 9.05 4.50
CA LEU A 27 9.05 9.08 4.24
C LEU A 27 9.45 10.34 3.48
N THR A 28 10.61 10.87 3.85
CA THR A 28 11.31 11.86 3.03
C THR A 28 11.87 11.20 1.76
N PRO A 29 12.16 11.98 0.70
CA PRO A 29 12.75 11.44 -0.51
C PRO A 29 14.09 10.73 -0.32
N LEU A 30 14.89 11.15 0.67
CA LEU A 30 16.16 10.51 1.02
C LEU A 30 15.92 9.14 1.67
N GLN A 31 14.99 9.05 2.61
CA GLN A 31 14.61 7.77 3.24
C GLN A 31 14.00 6.80 2.22
N MET A 32 13.26 7.29 1.23
CA MET A 32 12.79 6.45 0.11
C MET A 32 13.96 5.91 -0.71
N CYS A 33 14.99 6.73 -0.99
CA CYS A 33 16.19 6.26 -1.71
C CYS A 33 16.92 5.18 -0.92
N GLU A 34 17.06 5.34 0.40
CA GLU A 34 17.65 4.32 1.27
C GLU A 34 16.85 3.00 1.24
N ALA A 35 15.52 3.09 1.29
CA ALA A 35 14.67 1.90 1.21
C ALA A 35 14.79 1.18 -0.14
N PHE A 36 14.84 1.92 -1.25
CA PHE A 36 15.08 1.36 -2.57
C PHE A 36 16.47 0.72 -2.69
N ALA A 37 17.52 1.41 -2.23
CA ALA A 37 18.88 0.90 -2.25
C ALA A 37 18.97 -0.43 -1.48
N ALA A 38 18.34 -0.52 -0.31
CA ALA A 38 18.28 -1.75 0.47
C ALA A 38 17.54 -2.88 -0.27
N ALA A 39 16.39 -2.59 -0.88
CA ALA A 39 15.61 -3.59 -1.61
C ALA A 39 16.34 -4.14 -2.84
N GLN A 40 17.13 -3.30 -3.54
CA GLN A 40 17.85 -3.65 -4.75
C GLN A 40 19.24 -4.26 -4.52
N GLY A 41 19.58 -4.63 -3.27
CA GLY A 41 20.87 -5.26 -2.95
C GLY A 41 22.04 -4.29 -2.71
N GLY A 42 21.76 -3.02 -2.39
CA GLY A 42 22.75 -2.06 -1.89
C GLY A 42 23.38 -1.12 -2.92
N GLY A 43 22.82 -1.04 -4.13
CA GLY A 43 23.27 -0.08 -5.16
C GLY A 43 22.98 1.39 -4.82
N PRO A 44 23.72 2.35 -5.39
CA PRO A 44 23.51 3.76 -5.10
C PRO A 44 22.22 4.30 -5.75
N VAL A 45 21.23 4.64 -4.92
CA VAL A 45 20.01 5.34 -5.36
C VAL A 45 20.11 6.82 -4.98
N LYS A 46 19.94 7.70 -5.97
CA LYS A 46 20.06 9.15 -5.78
C LYS A 46 18.71 9.84 -5.96
N HIS A 47 18.38 10.71 -5.02
CA HIS A 47 17.25 11.61 -5.15
C HIS A 47 17.57 12.73 -6.17
N SER A 48 16.67 12.95 -7.12
CA SER A 48 16.72 14.08 -8.05
C SER A 48 15.44 14.89 -7.93
N CYS A 49 15.58 16.21 -7.78
CA CYS A 49 14.46 17.14 -7.67
C CYS A 49 14.47 18.13 -8.84
N PRO A 50 13.90 17.75 -10.01
CA PRO A 50 13.84 18.66 -11.15
C PRO A 50 12.97 19.88 -10.84
N PRO A 51 13.25 21.05 -11.44
CA PRO A 51 12.41 22.24 -11.29
C PRO A 51 10.94 21.98 -11.67
N ALA A 52 9.99 22.44 -10.84
CA ALA A 52 8.57 22.11 -11.02
C ALA A 52 7.97 22.62 -12.33
N TRP A 53 8.53 23.71 -12.87
CA TRP A 53 8.06 24.31 -14.13
C TRP A 53 8.27 23.38 -15.33
N LEU A 54 9.22 22.43 -15.27
CA LEU A 54 9.40 21.43 -16.34
C LEU A 54 8.15 20.56 -16.50
N PHE A 55 7.47 20.23 -15.40
CA PHE A 55 6.24 19.42 -15.45
C PHE A 55 5.07 20.12 -16.12
N TRP A 56 5.10 21.46 -16.23
CA TRP A 56 4.08 22.22 -16.97
C TRP A 56 4.03 21.83 -18.45
N PHE A 57 5.19 21.52 -19.04
CA PHE A 57 5.29 21.07 -20.43
C PHE A 57 4.75 19.64 -20.63
N LEU A 58 4.69 18.82 -19.58
CA LEU A 58 4.13 17.47 -19.63
C LEU A 58 2.61 17.49 -19.42
N SER A 59 2.14 18.09 -18.32
CA SER A 59 0.71 18.33 -18.08
C SER A 59 0.48 19.33 -16.95
N LYS A 60 -0.64 20.05 -17.04
CA LYS A 60 -1.07 21.00 -16.00
C LYS A 60 -1.35 20.29 -14.66
N ASP A 61 -1.89 19.08 -14.69
CA ASP A 61 -2.22 18.35 -13.47
C ASP A 61 -0.97 17.78 -12.79
N LEU A 62 0.03 17.33 -13.56
CA LEU A 62 1.32 16.92 -13.00
C LEU A 62 2.04 18.10 -12.32
N TRP A 63 1.95 19.30 -12.90
CA TRP A 63 2.44 20.52 -12.24
C TRP A 63 1.70 20.79 -10.92
N ARG A 64 0.37 20.71 -10.90
CA ARG A 64 -0.45 20.93 -9.69
C ARG A 64 -0.12 19.93 -8.59
N ILE A 65 -0.10 18.64 -8.89
CA ILE A 65 0.17 17.61 -7.88
C ILE A 65 1.60 17.69 -7.36
N THR A 66 2.58 17.98 -8.22
CA THR A 66 3.98 18.18 -7.79
C THR A 66 4.09 19.38 -6.86
N ARG A 67 3.42 20.49 -7.18
CA ARG A 67 3.40 21.69 -6.33
C ARG A 67 2.72 21.39 -4.98
N PHE A 68 1.62 20.66 -4.98
CA PHE A 68 0.93 20.24 -3.75
C PHE A 68 1.82 19.36 -2.87
N LEU A 69 2.46 18.33 -3.44
CA LEU A 69 3.33 17.41 -2.70
C LEU A 69 4.57 18.11 -2.14
N ARG A 70 5.13 19.12 -2.83
CA ARG A 70 6.29 19.88 -2.37
C ARG A 70 5.98 20.86 -1.25
N ASN A 71 4.82 21.51 -1.29
CA ASN A 71 4.51 22.64 -0.40
C ASN A 71 3.56 22.27 0.74
N THR A 72 2.74 21.25 0.57
CA THR A 72 1.67 20.89 1.51
C THR A 72 1.78 19.43 1.95
N GLY A 73 2.01 18.52 1.00
CA GLY A 73 2.06 17.10 1.26
C GLY A 73 0.70 16.51 1.66
N PHE A 74 0.69 15.19 1.91
CA PHE A 74 -0.44 14.52 2.54
C PHE A 74 -0.26 14.52 4.05
N LYS A 75 -1.30 14.91 4.79
CA LYS A 75 -1.33 14.87 6.26
C LYS A 75 -2.26 13.74 6.71
N ALA A 76 -1.80 12.51 6.56
CA ALA A 76 -2.49 11.35 7.09
C ALA A 76 -1.93 11.00 8.47
N ASP A 77 -2.80 10.75 9.44
CA ASP A 77 -2.37 10.24 10.74
C ASP A 77 -2.05 8.75 10.58
N ARG A 78 -0.75 8.44 10.45
CA ARG A 78 -0.29 7.05 10.32
C ARG A 78 -0.67 6.20 11.52
N ALA A 79 -0.60 6.74 12.74
CA ALA A 79 -0.91 5.97 13.95
C ALA A 79 -2.40 5.58 13.97
N ALA A 80 -3.27 6.53 13.63
CA ALA A 80 -4.70 6.24 13.45
C ALA A 80 -4.95 5.25 12.30
N CYS A 81 -4.25 5.38 11.17
CA CYS A 81 -4.39 4.45 10.06
C CYS A 81 -4.01 3.02 10.43
N VAL A 82 -2.90 2.82 11.14
CA VAL A 82 -2.46 1.48 11.58
C VAL A 82 -3.42 0.88 12.61
N ALA A 83 -4.01 1.70 13.48
CA ALA A 83 -5.01 1.27 14.46
C ALA A 83 -6.36 0.90 13.80
N ASP A 84 -6.81 1.70 12.82
CA ASP A 84 -8.05 1.46 12.10
C ASP A 84 -7.93 0.30 11.09
N PHE A 85 -6.75 0.12 10.50
CA PHE A 85 -6.49 -0.84 9.42
C PHE A 85 -5.23 -1.67 9.72
N PRO A 86 -5.35 -2.72 10.56
CA PRO A 86 -4.23 -3.62 10.81
C PRO A 86 -3.78 -4.30 9.51
N GLY A 87 -2.47 -4.34 9.29
CA GLY A 87 -1.86 -4.89 8.06
C GLY A 87 -1.60 -3.86 6.96
N LEU A 88 -1.66 -2.56 7.26
CA LEU A 88 -1.07 -1.55 6.39
C LEU A 88 0.45 -1.74 6.32
N LEU A 89 0.95 -1.97 5.12
CA LEU A 89 2.38 -2.12 4.87
C LEU A 89 3.09 -0.76 4.94
N THR A 90 4.24 -0.74 5.59
CA THR A 90 5.27 0.28 5.42
C THR A 90 5.85 0.21 4.01
N PHE A 91 6.59 1.24 3.60
CA PHE A 91 7.20 1.26 2.28
C PHE A 91 8.22 0.12 2.10
N ARG A 92 9.00 -0.20 3.15
CA ARG A 92 9.98 -1.29 3.12
C ARG A 92 9.31 -2.66 3.00
N GLU A 93 8.25 -2.90 3.76
CA GLU A 93 7.48 -4.16 3.67
C GLU A 93 6.84 -4.32 2.29
N PHE A 94 6.36 -3.22 1.69
CA PHE A 94 5.87 -3.24 0.31
C PHE A 94 6.97 -3.62 -0.68
N LEU A 95 8.17 -3.03 -0.58
CA LEU A 95 9.30 -3.39 -1.45
C LEU A 95 9.70 -4.86 -1.28
N ALA A 96 9.66 -5.39 -0.07
CA ALA A 96 9.93 -6.81 0.18
C ALA A 96 8.85 -7.73 -0.41
N ALA A 97 7.57 -7.44 -0.18
CA ALA A 97 6.45 -8.23 -0.71
C ALA A 97 6.40 -8.24 -2.25
N THR A 98 6.85 -7.15 -2.86
CA THR A 98 6.96 -7.00 -4.32
C THR A 98 8.32 -7.45 -4.88
N SER A 99 9.21 -7.99 -4.03
CA SER A 99 10.59 -8.39 -4.40
C SER A 99 11.25 -7.33 -5.28
N TRP A 100 11.08 -6.07 -4.87
CA TRP A 100 11.48 -4.94 -5.68
C TRP A 100 12.98 -4.98 -5.96
N GLY A 101 13.35 -5.02 -7.25
CA GLY A 101 14.73 -5.17 -7.69
C GLY A 101 15.03 -6.52 -8.34
N ASP A 102 14.13 -7.49 -8.24
CA ASP A 102 14.19 -8.72 -9.03
C ASP A 102 13.81 -8.46 -10.49
N ALA A 103 14.78 -8.55 -11.39
CA ALA A 103 14.58 -8.36 -12.83
C ALA A 103 13.84 -9.54 -13.49
N GLY A 104 13.77 -10.69 -12.82
CA GLY A 104 13.08 -11.88 -13.32
C GLY A 104 11.58 -11.90 -13.02
N ARG A 105 11.09 -10.99 -12.17
CA ARG A 105 9.69 -10.95 -11.75
C ARG A 105 8.80 -10.35 -12.82
N ALA A 106 7.72 -11.05 -13.12
CA ALA A 106 6.66 -10.63 -14.01
C ALA A 106 5.38 -10.28 -13.24
N TYR A 107 4.39 -9.71 -13.92
CA TYR A 107 3.11 -9.36 -13.30
C TYR A 107 2.35 -10.61 -12.85
N GLU A 108 2.53 -11.71 -13.58
CA GLU A 108 1.91 -13.02 -13.38
C GLU A 108 2.32 -13.66 -12.05
N ASP A 109 3.49 -13.31 -11.51
CA ASP A 109 3.96 -13.80 -10.21
C ASP A 109 3.12 -13.24 -9.04
N GLY A 110 2.28 -12.24 -9.29
CA GLY A 110 1.39 -11.65 -8.32
C GLY A 110 2.12 -10.90 -7.20
N ILE A 111 1.40 -10.57 -6.12
CA ILE A 111 1.99 -10.06 -4.88
C ILE A 111 1.42 -10.90 -3.74
N GLU A 112 2.29 -11.65 -3.07
CA GLU A 112 1.90 -12.35 -1.85
C GLU A 112 1.84 -11.35 -0.71
N PHE A 113 0.62 -10.98 -0.33
CA PHE A 113 0.39 -10.28 0.92
C PHE A 113 0.31 -11.32 2.03
N ALA A 114 1.10 -11.12 3.10
CA ALA A 114 0.91 -11.91 4.32
C ALA A 114 -0.57 -11.81 4.72
N SER A 115 -1.24 -12.96 4.79
CA SER A 115 -2.61 -13.07 5.27
C SER A 115 -2.66 -12.39 6.64
N ALA A 116 -3.36 -11.25 6.73
CA ALA A 116 -3.80 -10.76 8.01
C ALA A 116 -4.69 -11.87 8.55
N ALA A 117 -4.18 -12.62 9.54
CA ALA A 117 -4.88 -13.72 10.17
C ALA A 117 -6.35 -13.33 10.31
N ALA A 118 -7.21 -14.06 9.60
CA ALA A 118 -8.64 -13.80 9.63
C ALA A 118 -9.01 -13.68 11.11
N ALA A 119 -9.47 -12.48 11.51
CA ALA A 119 -9.94 -12.26 12.88
C ALA A 119 -10.88 -13.43 13.21
N PRO A 120 -10.70 -14.10 14.36
CA PRO A 120 -11.46 -15.31 14.65
C PRO A 120 -12.94 -14.97 14.48
N ALA A 121 -13.61 -15.71 13.59
CA ALA A 121 -15.04 -15.59 13.42
C ALA A 121 -15.66 -15.69 14.82
N GLY A 122 -16.44 -14.69 15.20
CA GLY A 122 -17.17 -14.69 16.47
C GLY A 122 -17.95 -16.00 16.62
N PRO A 123 -18.27 -16.41 17.86
CA PRO A 123 -18.81 -17.73 18.14
C PRO A 123 -20.23 -17.81 17.56
N GLY A 124 -20.37 -18.38 16.37
CA GLY A 124 -21.64 -18.43 15.67
C GLY A 124 -21.49 -18.91 14.23
N GLY A 125 -20.99 -20.12 14.02
CA GLY A 125 -20.87 -20.66 12.67
C GLY A 125 -20.25 -22.04 12.56
N ALA A 126 -20.51 -22.94 13.50
CA ALA A 126 -20.26 -24.36 13.29
C ALA A 126 -21.56 -25.01 12.77
N ALA A 127 -21.61 -25.34 11.47
CA ALA A 127 -22.39 -26.45 10.92
C ALA A 127 -22.19 -26.54 9.40
N GLY A 128 -21.70 -27.68 8.90
CA GLY A 128 -21.88 -28.06 7.50
C GLY A 128 -20.63 -28.60 6.81
N ALA A 129 -20.51 -29.92 6.80
CA ALA A 129 -19.40 -30.71 6.30
C ALA A 129 -19.20 -30.69 4.77
N ALA A 130 -17.94 -30.88 4.39
CA ALA A 130 -17.40 -31.59 3.23
C ALA A 130 -18.36 -32.10 2.13
N ALA A 131 -18.07 -31.72 0.88
CA ALA A 131 -18.18 -32.61 -0.27
C ALA A 131 -17.26 -32.11 -1.40
N GLY A 132 -16.26 -32.93 -1.76
CA GLY A 132 -15.39 -32.66 -2.90
C GLY A 132 -16.09 -32.94 -4.22
N VAL A 133 -15.66 -32.25 -5.28
CA VAL A 133 -15.89 -32.68 -6.67
C VAL A 133 -14.62 -32.39 -7.46
N ARG A 134 -13.92 -33.47 -7.83
CA ARG A 134 -13.04 -33.50 -9.00
C ARG A 134 -13.90 -33.30 -10.24
N ALA A 135 -13.43 -32.52 -11.20
CA ALA A 135 -13.83 -32.68 -12.59
C ALA A 135 -12.61 -32.50 -13.48
N ALA A 136 -12.26 -33.59 -14.17
CA ALA A 136 -11.38 -33.61 -15.31
C ALA A 136 -12.09 -33.06 -16.55
N LYS A 137 -11.35 -32.39 -17.43
CA LYS A 137 -11.33 -32.72 -18.86
C LYS A 137 -10.04 -32.23 -19.49
#